data_AF-A0A841KYA4-F1
#
_entry.id   AF-A0A841KYA4-F1
#
_cell.length_a   1.000
_cell.length_b   1.000
_cell.length_c   1.000
_cell.angle_alpha   90.00
_cell.angle_beta   90.00
_cell.angle_gamma   90.00
#
_symmetry.space_group_name_H-M   'P 1'
#
loop_
_entity.id
_entity.type
_entity.pdbx_description
1 polymer ?
#
loop_
_entity_poly.entity_id
_entity_poly.type
_entity_poly.pdbx_seq_one_letter_code
_entity_poly.pdbx_strand_id
1 'polypeptide(L)' 'MRGDEKMLSLQTVNDLRSLVNILDARIEKNKDIIDLKEVEYLTYQKIKIQQLIDDLYHKESYFKDTKE' A
#
# COMPACT_ATOMS: atom_id res chain seq x y z
N MET A 1 -14.12 29.59 -2.61
CA MET A 1 -13.21 28.63 -3.27
C MET A 1 -12.57 27.77 -2.18
N ARG A 2 -13.08 26.55 -2.00
CA ARG A 2 -12.54 25.55 -1.06
C ARG A 2 -13.13 24.22 -1.50
N GLY A 3 -12.30 23.21 -1.73
CA GLY A 3 -12.81 21.89 -2.10
C GLY A 3 -11.86 20.97 -2.83
N ASP A 4 -10.55 21.25 -2.91
CA ASP A 4 -9.57 20.20 -3.22
C ASP A 4 -9.29 19.39 -1.92
N GLU A 5 -10.34 18.81 -1.33
CA GLU A 5 -10.15 17.60 -0.55
C GLU A 5 -9.69 16.57 -1.57
N LYS A 6 -8.37 16.41 -1.69
CA LYS A 6 -7.71 15.40 -2.52
C LYS A 6 -8.39 14.06 -2.25
N MET A 7 -9.31 13.69 -3.13
CA MET A 7 -9.60 12.29 -3.41
C MET A 7 -8.22 11.68 -3.67
N LEU A 8 -7.80 10.76 -2.81
CA LEU A 8 -6.57 10.02 -3.05
C LEU A 8 -6.73 9.42 -4.43
N SER A 9 -5.86 9.80 -5.35
CA SER A 9 -6.08 9.43 -6.73
C SER A 9 -6.05 7.90 -6.79
N LEU A 10 -6.98 7.31 -7.54
CA LEU A 10 -6.97 5.88 -7.84
C LEU A 10 -5.57 5.43 -8.34
N GLN A 11 -4.85 6.36 -8.99
CA GLN A 11 -3.45 6.20 -9.37
C GLN A 11 -2.53 5.92 -8.18
N THR A 12 -2.60 6.69 -7.09
CA THR A 12 -1.80 6.46 -5.88
C THR A 12 -2.04 5.07 -5.29
N VAL A 13 -3.29 4.60 -5.22
CA VAL A 13 -3.59 3.25 -4.73
C VAL A 13 -3.04 2.17 -5.66
N ASN A 14 -3.13 2.37 -6.98
CA ASN A 14 -2.57 1.46 -7.97
C ASN A 14 -1.03 1.40 -7.90
N ASP A 15 -0.37 2.54 -7.70
CA ASP A 15 1.08 2.61 -7.55
C ASP A 15 1.54 1.85 -6.30
N LEU A 16 0.82 2.00 -5.17
CA LEU A 16 1.09 1.25 -3.94
C LEU A 16 0.89 -0.26 -4.12
N ARG A 17 -0.15 -0.68 -4.85
CA ARG A 17 -0.36 -2.10 -5.20
C ARG A 17 0.76 -2.64 -6.08
N SER A 18 1.25 -1.85 -7.04
CA SER A 18 2.40 -2.22 -7.87
C SER A 18 3.67 -2.44 -7.03
N LEU A 19 3.91 -1.57 -6.04
CA LEU A 19 5.03 -1.74 -5.10
C LEU A 19 4.93 -3.03 -4.28
N VAL A 20 3.73 -3.41 -3.82
CA VAL A 20 3.50 -4.69 -3.13
C VAL A 20 3.90 -5.87 -4.03
N ASN A 21 3.49 -5.87 -5.30
CA ASN A 21 3.83 -6.93 -6.25
C ASN A 21 5.34 -6.99 -6.53
N ILE A 22 6.02 -5.85 -6.59
CA ILE A 22 7.48 -5.79 -6.76
C ILE A 22 8.19 -6.39 -5.54
N LEU A 23 7.71 -6.09 -4.32
CA LEU A 23 8.27 -6.66 -3.09
C LEU A 23 8.08 -8.17 -3.06
N ASP A 24 6.90 -8.68 -3.45
CA ASP A 24 6.65 -10.11 -3.55
C ASP A 24 7.59 -10.79 -4.55
N ALA A 25 7.73 -10.24 -5.75
CA ALA A 25 8.64 -10.78 -6.75
C ALA A 25 10.11 -10.80 -6.25
N ARG A 26 10.53 -9.79 -5.47
CA ARG A 26 11.88 -9.75 -4.89
C ARG A 26 12.07 -10.80 -3.80
N ILE A 27 11.08 -11.00 -2.94
CA ILE A 27 11.14 -12.02 -1.89
C ILE A 27 11.19 -13.42 -2.54
N GLU A 28 10.31 -13.70 -3.51
CA GLU A 28 10.25 -15.00 -4.19
C GLU A 28 11.51 -15.30 -5.00
N LYS A 29 11.98 -14.35 -5.80
CA LYS A 29 13.13 -14.53 -6.69
C LYS A 29 14.43 -14.77 -5.92
N ASN A 30 14.53 -14.24 -4.70
CA ASN A 30 15.76 -14.32 -3.92
C ASN A 30 15.64 -15.28 -2.73
N LYS A 31 14.54 -16.00 -2.55
CA LYS A 31 14.30 -16.88 -1.38
C LYS A 31 15.46 -17.81 -0.97
N ASP A 32 16.32 -18.17 -1.93
CA ASP A 32 17.48 -19.06 -1.76
C ASP A 32 18.83 -18.31 -1.68
N ILE A 33 18.83 -16.97 -1.75
CA ILE A 33 20.01 -16.10 -1.94
C ILE A 33 20.06 -14.92 -0.95
N ILE A 34 18.92 -14.33 -0.54
CA ILE A 34 18.90 -13.18 0.39
C ILE A 34 19.08 -13.58 1.85
N ASP A 35 19.76 -12.70 2.60
CA ASP A 35 19.87 -12.79 4.05
C ASP A 35 18.49 -12.70 4.72
N LEU A 36 18.31 -13.43 5.83
CA LEU A 36 17.07 -13.45 6.60
C LEU A 36 16.64 -12.03 6.99
N LYS A 37 17.58 -11.16 7.35
CA LYS A 37 17.28 -9.75 7.69
C LYS A 37 16.72 -8.97 6.51
N GLU A 38 17.15 -9.28 5.30
CA GLU A 38 16.64 -8.64 4.09
C GLU A 38 15.22 -9.13 3.78
N VAL A 39 14.95 -10.42 3.97
CA VAL A 39 13.58 -10.97 3.88
C VAL A 39 12.64 -10.32 4.90
N GLU A 40 13.08 -10.20 6.16
CA GLU A 40 12.32 -9.55 7.24
C GLU A 40 12.04 -8.08 6.91
N TYR A 41 13.04 -7.36 6.40
CA TYR A 41 12.90 -5.96 6.01
C TYR A 41 11.91 -5.77 4.85
N LEU A 42 12.03 -6.58 3.79
CA LEU A 42 11.12 -6.53 2.64
C LEU A 42 9.68 -6.89 3.04
N THR A 43 9.53 -7.88 3.91
CA THR A 43 8.23 -8.28 4.46
C THR A 43 7.61 -7.16 5.30
N TYR A 44 8.40 -6.51 6.15
CA TYR A 44 7.96 -5.37 6.95
C TYR A 44 7.49 -4.21 6.05
N GLN A 45 8.23 -3.88 5.00
CA GLN A 45 7.84 -2.86 4.03
C GLN A 45 6.51 -3.21 3.34
N LYS A 46 6.34 -4.46 2.91
CA LYS A 46 5.11 -4.94 2.28
C LYS A 46 3.90 -4.74 3.20
N ILE A 47 4.01 -5.15 4.46
CA ILE A 47 2.94 -5.01 5.46
C ILE A 47 2.58 -3.53 5.65
N LYS A 48 3.57 -2.63 5.73
CA LYS A 48 3.32 -1.20 5.90
C LYS A 48 2.58 -0.57 4.72
N ILE A 49 2.91 -0.98 3.49
CA ILE A 49 2.21 -0.49 2.30
C ILE A 49 0.77 -1.03 2.25
N GLN A 50 0.55 -2.29 2.63
CA GLN A 50 -0.80 -2.86 2.73
C GLN A 50 -1.65 -2.12 3.77
N GLN A 51 -1.09 -1.87 4.97
CA GLN A 51 -1.76 -1.06 6.00
C GLN A 51 -2.12 0.34 5.47
N LEU A 52 -1.21 0.97 4.72
CA LEU A 52 -1.50 2.25 4.10
C LEU A 52 -2.68 2.15 3.13
N ILE A 53 -2.68 1.15 2.22
CA ILE A 53 -3.79 0.94 1.28
C ILE A 53 -5.12 0.77 2.02
N ASP A 54 -5.14 -0.04 3.08
CA ASP A 54 -6.34 -0.29 3.89
C ASP A 54 -6.84 0.98 4.59
N ASP A 55 -5.93 1.80 5.12
CA ASP A 55 -6.25 3.10 5.73
C ASP A 55 -6.83 4.09 4.71
N LEU A 56 -6.33 4.09 3.47
CA LEU A 56 -6.87 4.93 2.41
C LEU A 56 -8.30 4.51 2.05
N TYR A 57 -8.56 3.20 1.94
CA TYR A 57 -9.90 2.68 1.70
C TYR A 57 -10.87 2.93 2.85
N HIS A 58 -10.42 2.79 4.11
CA HIS A 58 -11.23 3.11 5.29
C HIS A 58 -11.61 4.59 5.34
N LYS A 59 -10.67 5.50 5.03
CA LYS A 59 -10.97 6.94 4.95
C LYS A 59 -11.99 7.23 3.87
N GLU A 60 -11.86 6.64 2.68
CA GLU A 60 -12.86 6.82 1.62
C GLU A 60 -14.26 6.31 2.03
N SER A 61 -14.35 5.22 2.79
CA SER A 61 -15.63 4.73 3.34
C SER A 61 -16.24 5.73 4.32
N TYR A 62 -15.43 6.24 5.26
CA TYR A 62 -15.89 7.20 6.28
C TYR A 62 -16.49 8.48 5.67
N PHE A 63 -15.90 8.98 4.58
CA PHE A 63 -16.42 10.16 3.87
C PHE A 63 -17.64 9.88 2.97
N LYS A 64 -17.93 8.62 2.63
CA LYS A 64 -19.13 8.24 1.87
C LYS A 64 -20.36 8.14 2.78
N ASP A 65 -20.20 7.70 4.02
CA ASP A 65 -21.30 7.51 4.97
C ASP A 65 -21.77 8.82 5.64
N THR A 66 -20.97 9.88 5.61
CA THR A 66 -21.34 11.20 6.17
C THR A 66 -22.07 12.12 5.19
N LYS A 67 -22.62 11.60 4.09
CA LYS A 67 -23.35 12.37 3.06
C LYS A 67 -24.87 12.15 3.05
N GLU A 68 -25.43 11.55 4.10
CA GLU A 68 -26.90 11.50 4.33
C GLU A 68 -27.35 12.60 5.30
#